data_AF-A0A672MSM2-F1
#
_entry.id   AF-A0A672MSM2-F1
#
_cell.length_a   1.000
_cell.length_b   1.000
_cell.length_c   1.000
_cell.angle_alpha   90.00
_cell.angle_beta   90.00
_cell.angle_gamma   90.00
#
_symmetry.space_group_name_H-M   'P 1'
#
loop_
_entity.id
_entity.type
_entity.pdbx_description
1 polymer ?
#
loop_
_entity_poly.entity_id
_entity_poly.type
_entity_poly.pdbx_seq_one_letter_code
_entity_poly.pdbx_strand_id
1 'polypeptide(L)'
;MHANANKIYCLHVSFIFFIVLFYQRNAFIKMSYKCRCTRKGPKIRYKDVQKLEIKPKHPYCQEKMIFVTMENVSRFKGQEYCLHPRLQSTKNLVKWFKIWKDKHR
;
A
#
# COMPACT_ATOMS: atom_id res chain seq x y z
N MET A 1 8.31 16.84 55.18
CA MET A 1 7.37 16.40 54.12
C MET A 1 7.96 16.62 52.71
N HIS A 2 9.12 16.01 52.39
CA HIS A 2 9.89 16.28 51.14
C HIS A 2 10.02 15.07 50.20
N ALA A 3 9.40 13.93 50.50
CA ALA A 3 9.54 12.70 49.68
C ALA A 3 8.49 12.57 48.57
N ASN A 4 7.42 13.38 48.60
CA ASN A 4 6.27 13.22 47.69
C ASN A 4 6.45 13.97 46.36
N ALA A 5 7.18 15.10 46.37
CA ALA A 5 7.41 15.90 45.17
C ALA A 5 8.26 15.15 44.13
N ASN A 6 9.39 14.56 44.54
CA ASN A 6 10.30 13.85 43.63
C ASN A 6 9.65 12.64 42.94
N LYS A 7 8.71 11.97 43.63
CA LYS A 7 7.98 10.82 43.07
C LYS A 7 6.98 11.26 42.01
N ILE A 8 6.31 12.40 42.21
CA ILE A 8 5.37 13.00 41.26
C ILE A 8 6.12 13.52 40.02
N TYR A 9 7.24 14.22 40.20
CA TYR A 9 8.08 14.68 39.09
C TYR A 9 8.60 13.52 38.24
N CYS A 10 9.05 12.42 38.85
CA CYS A 10 9.54 11.24 38.13
C CYS A 10 8.44 10.56 37.30
N LEU A 11 7.20 10.52 37.82
CA LEU A 11 6.03 9.96 37.14
C LEU A 11 5.62 10.82 35.93
N HIS A 12 5.66 12.15 36.10
CA HIS A 12 5.34 13.11 35.04
C HIS A 12 6.36 13.05 33.89
N VAL A 13 7.65 13.00 34.23
CA VAL A 13 8.73 12.92 33.21
C VAL A 13 8.67 11.58 32.46
N SER A 14 8.38 10.48 33.16
CA SER A 14 8.20 9.16 32.52
C SER A 14 7.01 9.16 31.57
N PHE A 15 5.88 9.76 31.96
CA PHE A 15 4.69 9.87 31.12
C PHE A 15 4.94 10.71 29.87
N ILE A 16 5.62 11.86 30.02
CA ILE A 16 6.03 12.71 28.90
C ILE A 16 6.95 11.95 27.94
N PHE A 17 7.89 11.15 28.45
CA PHE A 17 8.77 10.33 27.63
C PHE A 17 8.00 9.27 26.81
N PHE A 18 7.05 8.56 27.42
CA PHE A 18 6.18 7.62 26.69
C PHE A 18 5.35 8.29 25.61
N ILE A 19 4.82 9.48 25.89
CA ILE A 19 4.09 10.30 24.91
C ILE A 19 5.00 10.64 23.72
N VAL A 20 6.21 11.14 23.98
CA VAL A 20 7.17 11.49 22.92
C VAL A 20 7.54 10.27 22.07
N LEU A 21 7.81 9.13 22.69
CA LEU A 21 8.09 7.88 21.96
C LEU A 21 6.91 7.43 21.08
N PHE A 22 5.67 7.55 21.58
CA PHE A 22 4.47 7.22 20.82
C PHE A 22 4.28 8.15 19.62
N TYR A 23 4.53 9.46 19.78
CA TYR A 23 4.46 10.43 18.68
C TYR A 23 5.56 10.20 17.63
N GLN A 24 6.81 9.96 18.04
CA GLN A 24 7.93 9.69 17.12
C GLN A 24 7.69 8.42 16.29
N ARG A 25 7.13 7.37 16.91
CA ARG A 25 6.78 6.13 16.21
C ARG A 25 5.71 6.39 15.16
N ASN A 26 4.59 7.02 15.51
CA ASN A 26 3.51 7.28 14.56
C ASN A 26 3.91 8.20 13.40
N ALA A 27 4.77 9.19 13.66
CA ALA A 27 5.29 10.09 12.61
C ALA A 27 6.24 9.36 11.65
N PHE A 28 7.13 8.52 12.17
CA PHE A 28 8.07 7.76 11.35
C PHE A 28 7.37 6.75 10.44
N ILE A 29 6.36 6.04 10.97
CA ILE A 29 5.65 5.04 10.17
C ILE A 29 4.94 5.75 8.97
N LYS A 30 4.36 6.95 9.16
CA LYS A 30 3.79 7.81 8.08
C LYS A 30 4.76 8.18 6.97
N MET A 31 6.01 8.48 7.30
CA MET A 31 7.02 8.89 6.32
C MET A 31 7.52 7.71 5.46
N SER A 32 7.42 6.47 5.96
CA SER A 32 8.03 5.29 5.33
C SER A 32 7.14 4.61 4.27
N TYR A 33 5.81 4.79 4.30
CA TYR A 33 4.95 4.15 3.30
C TYR A 33 4.93 4.94 1.98
N LYS A 34 5.70 4.47 1.01
CA LYS A 34 5.50 4.85 -0.40
C LYS A 34 4.13 4.35 -0.86
N CYS A 35 3.09 5.18 -0.77
CA CYS A 35 1.72 4.85 -1.20
C CYS A 35 1.58 4.56 -2.69
N ARG A 36 2.53 5.03 -3.51
CA ARG A 36 2.51 4.90 -4.96
C ARG A 36 3.31 3.69 -5.43
N CYS A 37 2.89 3.14 -6.56
CA CYS A 37 3.63 2.12 -7.29
C CYS A 37 4.62 2.77 -8.26
N THR A 38 5.61 2.01 -8.71
CA THR A 38 6.63 2.50 -9.64
C THR A 38 5.95 3.00 -10.92
N ARG A 39 6.45 4.12 -11.48
CA ARG A 39 5.83 4.72 -12.68
C ARG A 39 6.03 3.88 -13.95
N LYS A 40 7.08 3.07 -14.01
CA LYS A 40 7.38 2.17 -15.12
C LYS A 40 7.12 0.73 -14.67
N GLY A 41 6.05 0.14 -15.19
CA GLY A 41 5.72 -1.27 -15.01
C GLY A 41 6.05 -2.09 -16.27
N PRO A 42 6.05 -3.43 -16.17
CA PRO A 42 6.19 -4.28 -17.35
C PRO A 42 5.02 -4.12 -18.32
N LYS A 43 5.23 -4.44 -19.60
CA LYS A 43 4.16 -4.42 -20.61
C LYS A 43 3.31 -5.68 -20.47
N ILE A 44 2.27 -5.60 -19.65
CA ILE A 44 1.32 -6.70 -19.39
C ILE A 44 0.24 -6.73 -20.46
N ARG A 45 -0.09 -7.91 -20.99
CA ARG A 45 -1.25 -8.11 -21.89
C ARG A 45 -2.45 -8.56 -21.06
N TYR A 46 -3.65 -8.10 -21.42
CA TYR A 46 -4.88 -8.43 -20.69
C TYR A 46 -5.22 -9.94 -20.68
N LYS A 47 -4.76 -10.70 -21.67
CA LYS A 47 -4.99 -12.15 -21.77
C LYS A 47 -4.20 -12.95 -20.75
N ASP A 48 -3.04 -12.43 -20.33
CA ASP A 48 -2.13 -13.12 -19.41
C ASP A 48 -2.49 -12.82 -17.94
N VAL A 49 -3.54 -12.02 -17.72
CA VAL A 49 -4.01 -11.61 -16.39
C VAL A 49 -5.03 -12.62 -15.89
N GLN A 50 -4.72 -13.26 -14.78
CA GLN A 50 -5.66 -14.15 -14.10
C GLN A 50 -6.64 -13.36 -13.23
N LYS A 51 -6.12 -12.40 -12.46
CA LYS A 51 -6.88 -11.62 -11.49
C LYS A 51 -6.48 -10.15 -11.54
N LEU A 52 -7.48 -9.27 -11.46
CA LEU A 52 -7.30 -7.83 -11.34
C LEU A 52 -8.04 -7.36 -10.09
N GLU A 53 -7.30 -6.73 -9.17
CA GLU A 53 -7.82 -6.19 -7.92
C GLU A 53 -7.53 -4.69 -7.82
N ILE A 54 -8.50 -3.92 -7.31
CA ILE A 54 -8.34 -2.49 -7.08
C ILE A 54 -8.35 -2.28 -5.56
N LYS A 55 -7.15 -2.17 -4.97
CA LYS A 55 -6.95 -2.01 -3.52
C LYS A 55 -5.89 -0.94 -3.24
N PRO A 56 -5.95 -0.23 -2.11
CA PRO A 56 -4.85 0.65 -1.71
C PRO A 56 -3.60 -0.17 -1.41
N LYS A 57 -2.42 0.44 -1.61
CA LYS A 57 -1.14 -0.25 -1.36
C LYS A 57 -0.88 -0.50 0.14
N HIS A 58 -1.32 0.43 0.98
CA HIS A 58 -1.28 0.32 2.43
C HIS A 58 -2.59 0.85 3.00
N PRO A 59 -3.03 0.40 4.20
CA PRO A 59 -4.32 0.80 4.79
C PRO A 59 -4.45 2.31 5.02
N TYR A 60 -3.34 3.02 5.21
CA TYR A 60 -3.33 4.47 5.41
C TYR A 60 -3.34 5.28 4.11
N CYS A 61 -3.22 4.62 2.95
CA CYS A 61 -3.22 5.28 1.65
C CYS A 61 -4.65 5.39 1.09
N GLN A 62 -5.09 6.62 0.81
CA GLN A 62 -6.40 6.87 0.21
C GLN A 62 -6.42 6.51 -1.30
N GLU A 63 -5.28 6.62 -1.98
CA GLU A 63 -5.19 6.30 -3.41
C GLU A 63 -5.27 4.79 -3.65
N LYS A 64 -6.28 4.38 -4.43
CA LYS A 64 -6.43 3.00 -4.89
C LYS A 64 -5.42 2.71 -6.00
N MET A 65 -4.78 1.56 -5.92
CA MET A 65 -3.84 1.06 -6.93
C MET A 65 -4.44 -0.19 -7.59
N ILE A 66 -3.90 -0.56 -8.75
CA ILE A 66 -4.36 -1.72 -9.51
C ILE A 66 -3.32 -2.82 -9.35
N PHE A 67 -3.73 -3.94 -8.77
CA PHE A 67 -2.91 -5.12 -8.58
C PHE A 67 -3.33 -6.18 -9.60
N VAL A 68 -2.34 -6.70 -10.30
CA VAL A 68 -2.53 -7.63 -11.42
C VAL A 68 -1.77 -8.91 -11.10
N THR A 69 -2.50 -10.01 -10.98
CA THR A 69 -1.92 -11.35 -10.84
C THR A 69 -1.86 -12.00 -12.21
N MET A 70 -0.67 -12.44 -12.58
CA MET A 70 -0.41 -13.11 -13.86
C MET A 70 -0.78 -14.58 -13.81
N GLU A 71 -1.22 -15.11 -14.94
CA GLU A 71 -1.50 -16.54 -15.08
C GLU A 71 -0.21 -17.38 -15.09
N ASN A 72 -0.30 -18.62 -14.61
CA ASN A 72 0.85 -19.52 -14.44
C ASN A 72 1.54 -19.94 -15.74
N VAL A 73 0.90 -19.71 -16.89
CA VAL A 73 1.45 -19.95 -18.24
C VAL A 73 2.24 -18.75 -18.79
N SER A 74 2.19 -17.60 -18.12
CA SER A 74 2.92 -16.41 -18.54
C SER A 74 4.39 -16.46 -18.09
N ARG A 75 5.26 -15.73 -18.79
CA ARG A 75 6.70 -15.57 -18.43
C ARG A 75 6.91 -14.98 -17.02
N PHE A 76 5.86 -14.47 -16.38
CA PHE A 76 5.88 -13.79 -15.08
C PHE A 76 5.06 -14.56 -14.04
N LYS A 77 5.19 -15.89 -14.05
CA LYS A 77 4.47 -16.84 -13.19
C LYS A 77 4.36 -16.38 -11.74
N GLY A 78 3.13 -16.34 -11.21
CA GLY A 78 2.84 -16.18 -9.78
C GLY A 78 3.16 -14.80 -9.18
N GLN A 79 3.52 -13.81 -9.99
CA GLN A 79 3.85 -12.47 -9.49
C GLN A 79 2.64 -11.54 -9.53
N GLU A 80 2.42 -10.83 -8.41
CA GLU A 80 1.49 -9.70 -8.34
C GLU A 80 2.22 -8.41 -8.71
N TYR A 81 1.74 -7.73 -9.74
CA TYR A 81 2.26 -6.45 -10.19
C TYR A 81 1.36 -5.32 -9.74
N CYS A 82 1.94 -4.29 -9.14
CA CYS A 82 1.23 -3.06 -8.86
C CYS A 82 1.38 -2.04 -10.00
N LEU A 83 0.26 -1.54 -10.49
CA LEU A 83 0.15 -0.55 -11.56
C LEU A 83 -0.50 0.74 -11.06
N HIS A 84 0.03 1.87 -11.51
CA HIS A 84 -0.51 3.18 -11.19
C HIS A 84 -1.73 3.50 -12.08
N PRO A 85 -2.89 3.92 -11.52
CA PRO A 85 -4.13 4.14 -12.29
C PRO A 85 -4.07 5.33 -13.27
N ARG A 86 -3.20 6.30 -12.99
CA ARG A 86 -2.96 7.45 -13.89
C ARG A 86 -2.31 7.08 -15.22
N LEU A 87 -1.65 5.92 -15.34
CA LEU A 87 -1.02 5.50 -16.59
C LEU A 87 -2.07 5.07 -17.61
N GLN A 88 -1.95 5.54 -18.85
CA GLN A 88 -2.90 5.22 -19.91
C GLN A 88 -2.92 3.72 -20.25
N SER A 89 -1.75 3.06 -20.20
CA SER A 89 -1.61 1.62 -20.38
C SER A 89 -2.44 0.84 -19.35
N THR A 90 -2.41 1.26 -18.08
CA THR A 90 -3.19 0.64 -17.00
C THR A 90 -4.69 0.82 -17.22
N LYS A 91 -5.14 2.01 -17.63
CA LYS A 91 -6.57 2.25 -17.95
C LYS A 91 -7.05 1.35 -19.09
N ASN A 92 -6.25 1.25 -20.15
CA ASN A 92 -6.54 0.39 -21.29
C ASN A 92 -6.57 -1.09 -20.87
N LEU A 93 -5.61 -1.53 -20.05
CA LEU A 93 -5.55 -2.89 -19.52
C LEU A 93 -6.83 -3.25 -18.75
N VAL A 94 -7.25 -2.40 -17.80
CA VAL A 94 -8.48 -2.60 -17.03
C VAL A 94 -9.70 -2.68 -17.95
N LYS A 95 -9.81 -1.76 -18.92
CA LYS A 95 -10.93 -1.74 -19.88
C LYS A 95 -11.00 -3.03 -20.68
N TRP A 96 -9.90 -3.43 -21.31
CA TRP A 96 -9.85 -4.64 -22.15
C TRP A 96 -10.02 -5.92 -21.35
N PHE A 97 -9.43 -6.00 -20.15
CA PHE A 97 -9.61 -7.12 -19.24
C PHE A 97 -11.07 -7.30 -18.86
N LYS A 98 -11.79 -6.22 -18.52
CA LYS A 98 -13.22 -6.26 -18.20
C LYS A 98 -14.04 -6.81 -19.38
N ILE A 99 -13.80 -6.30 -20.60
CA ILE A 99 -14.50 -6.76 -21.82
C ILE A 99 -14.21 -8.24 -22.10
N TRP A 100 -12.95 -8.66 -21.99
CA TRP A 100 -12.56 -10.04 -22.24
C TRP A 100 -13.19 -11.00 -21.22
N LYS A 101 -13.15 -10.63 -19.93
CA LYS A 101 -13.71 -11.42 -18.84
C LYS A 101 -15.23 -11.56 -18.94
N ASP A 102 -15.92 -10.52 -19.37
CA ASP A 102 -17.37 -10.54 -19.60
C ASP A 102 -17.76 -11.52 -20.73
N LYS A 103 -16.93 -11.62 -21.78
CA LYS A 103 -17.13 -12.57 -22.87
C LYS A 103 -16.78 -14.03 -22.54
N HIS A 104 -15.98 -14.26 -21.49
CA HIS A 104 -15.53 -15.59 -21.07
C HIS A 104 -16.17 -16.01 -19.74
N ARG A 105 -17.30 -15.40 -19.37
CA ARG A 105 -18.05 -15.70 -18.16
C ARG A 105 -19.26 -16.57 -18.46
#